data_AF-A0A3D9BZZ4-F1
#
_entry.id   AF-A0A3D9BZZ4-F1
#
_cell.length_a   1.000
_cell.length_b   1.000
_cell.length_c   1.000
_cell.angle_alpha   90.00
_cell.angle_beta   90.00
_cell.angle_gamma   90.00
#
_symmetry.space_group_name_H-M   'P 1'
#
loop_
_entity.id
_entity.type
_entity.pdbx_description
1 polymer ?
#
loop_
_entity_poly.entity_id
_entity_poly.type
_entity_poly.pdbx_seq_one_letter_code
_entity_poly.pdbx_strand_id
1 'polypeptide(L)'
;MTKGNINVSVENIFPLIKKFLYSDHEIFLRELISNATDATLKLKHLTSIGEAKVEYGNPKLEVKIDKEQKTLRIIDQGIGMTSEEVEKYINQVAFSGAEEFLEKYKDTAKDSGIIGHFGLGFYSAFMVAEKVEILTKSYKDEPAVRWICDGSPEFTLEETTDKTERGTEIILHIAEDSVEFLEEGKIRELLLKYNKFMPVPIKFGTKTHTLPLPEDAPEDAVAETEEVDNIINNPTPAWTIAPSDLTNEDYMKFYHELYPMQFEEPLFHIHLNVDYPFNLTGVLFFPKLSNNLNIDKDKIQLYQNQVFVTDEVKGIVPDFLMLLRGVIDSPDIPLNVSRSYLQADGAVKKISSYITKKVADKMASLINENREDYEQKWNDIKVVIEYGVVTEEKFAEKADKFTLYPTTDGKYFLWNELVDKIKPTQADKDNKLVILYATNADEQHSYIQSAKDKGYEVLLLDSPITSHVIQKLETTKENISFARVDADHINNLIKKDEPVISKLNETEKESLKKNVEEAIHDSKFTVQLEDLDSSDAPFTITQPEFMRRMKEMQATGGGGMFGMGGFPEMYNLVVNSNSELSNQILKTENTEEKESLIKYALDLAKLSQNLLKGKDLTDFIQRSYKQLEK
;
A
#
# COMPACT_ATOMS: atom_id res chain seq x y z
N MET A 1 -11.33 54.47 1.72
CA MET A 1 -10.54 53.34 1.18
C MET A 1 -9.12 53.81 1.01
N THR A 2 -8.18 53.25 1.75
CA THR A 2 -6.76 53.54 1.58
C THR A 2 -6.21 52.53 0.57
N LYS A 3 -5.71 53.03 -0.56
CA LYS A 3 -4.86 52.24 -1.46
C LYS A 3 -3.42 52.47 -1.05
N GLY A 4 -2.70 51.40 -0.77
CA GLY A 4 -1.27 51.41 -0.49
C GLY A 4 -0.63 50.20 -1.14
N ASN A 5 0.65 50.32 -1.50
CA ASN A 5 1.44 49.18 -1.99
C ASN A 5 2.04 48.45 -0.79
N ILE A 6 2.07 47.11 -0.87
CA ILE A 6 2.77 46.28 0.10
C ILE A 6 4.25 46.32 -0.26
N ASN A 7 5.09 46.76 0.67
CA ASN A 7 6.54 46.72 0.53
C ASN A 7 7.06 45.45 1.20
N VAL A 8 7.88 44.68 0.48
CA VAL A 8 8.58 43.50 1.01
C VAL A 8 10.04 43.88 1.25
N SER A 9 10.55 43.70 2.46
CA SER A 9 11.97 43.94 2.77
C SER A 9 12.79 42.71 2.37
N VAL A 10 13.74 42.89 1.45
CA VAL A 10 14.56 41.82 0.86
C VAL A 10 15.67 41.35 1.81
N GLU A 11 16.05 42.17 2.80
CA GLU A 11 17.13 41.86 3.77
C GLU A 11 16.89 40.56 4.56
N ASN A 12 15.64 40.09 4.66
CA ASN A 12 15.29 38.87 5.39
C ASN A 12 14.87 37.69 4.49
N ILE A 13 15.03 37.78 3.17
CA ILE A 13 14.51 36.75 2.25
C ILE A 13 15.27 35.42 2.37
N PHE A 14 16.61 35.45 2.45
CA PHE A 14 17.42 34.24 2.59
C PHE A 14 17.18 33.50 3.92
N PRO A 15 17.15 34.17 5.09
CA PRO A 15 16.73 33.53 6.34
C PRO A 15 15.32 32.91 6.29
N LEU A 16 14.39 33.53 5.57
CA LEU A 16 13.03 32.98 5.37
C LEU A 16 13.04 31.75 4.47
N ILE A 17 13.79 31.77 3.37
CA ILE A 17 13.98 30.62 2.47
C ILE A 17 14.58 29.44 3.26
N LYS A 18 15.67 29.69 4.03
CA LYS A 18 16.31 28.68 4.88
C LYS A 18 15.37 28.10 5.94
N LYS A 19 14.45 28.92 6.49
CA LYS A 19 13.59 28.51 7.63
C LYS A 19 12.23 27.92 7.22
N PHE A 20 11.63 28.35 6.12
CA PHE A 20 10.22 28.09 5.81
C PHE A 20 9.97 27.31 4.52
N LEU A 21 10.90 27.28 3.56
CA LEU A 21 10.65 26.58 2.29
C LEU A 21 11.01 25.10 2.33
N TYR A 22 12.00 24.71 3.14
CA TYR A 22 12.49 23.34 3.20
C TYR A 22 12.68 22.89 4.64
N SER A 23 12.09 21.74 4.99
CA SER A 23 12.18 21.14 6.32
C SER A 23 13.47 20.33 6.50
N ASP A 24 14.11 19.97 5.39
CA ASP A 24 15.23 19.04 5.33
C ASP A 24 16.35 19.66 4.48
N HIS A 25 17.57 19.67 5.02
CA HIS A 25 18.75 20.22 4.35
C HIS A 25 19.12 19.42 3.10
N GLU A 26 18.67 18.17 2.97
CA GLU A 26 19.01 17.28 1.86
C GLU A 26 18.43 17.70 0.50
N ILE A 27 17.42 18.57 0.48
CA ILE A 27 16.66 18.94 -0.72
C ILE A 27 17.50 19.76 -1.71
N PHE A 28 18.58 20.42 -1.28
CA PHE A 28 19.38 21.27 -2.17
C PHE A 28 19.89 20.51 -3.41
N LEU A 29 20.35 19.28 -3.23
CA LEU A 29 20.90 18.48 -4.32
C LEU A 29 19.81 18.11 -5.33
N ARG A 30 18.61 17.77 -4.84
CA ARG A 30 17.44 17.51 -5.69
C ARG A 30 17.12 18.72 -6.58
N GLU A 31 17.05 19.92 -6.00
CA GLU A 31 16.71 21.14 -6.72
C GLU A 31 17.79 21.53 -7.75
N LEU A 32 19.07 21.44 -7.38
CA LEU A 32 20.18 21.78 -8.29
C LEU A 32 20.29 20.79 -9.47
N ILE A 33 20.14 19.49 -9.21
CA ILE A 33 20.13 18.46 -10.27
C ILE A 33 18.88 18.60 -11.16
N SER A 34 17.73 18.97 -10.58
CA SER A 34 16.52 19.26 -11.35
C SER A 34 16.74 20.45 -12.29
N ASN A 35 17.35 21.55 -11.82
CA ASN A 35 17.63 22.71 -12.66
C ASN A 35 18.62 22.39 -13.79
N ALA A 36 19.66 21.61 -13.48
CA ALA A 36 20.63 21.10 -14.47
C ALA A 36 19.97 20.20 -15.53
N THR A 37 19.00 19.38 -15.10
CA THR A 37 18.20 18.54 -16.00
C THR A 37 17.30 19.40 -16.89
N ASP A 38 16.58 20.38 -16.33
CA ASP A 38 15.74 21.31 -17.08
C ASP A 38 16.58 22.07 -18.14
N ALA A 39 17.78 22.53 -17.79
CA ALA A 39 18.69 23.19 -18.74
C ALA A 39 19.09 22.26 -19.90
N THR A 40 19.28 20.98 -19.63
CA THR A 40 19.61 19.96 -20.63
C THR A 40 18.40 19.61 -21.52
N LEU A 41 17.20 19.53 -20.94
CA LEU A 41 15.95 19.27 -21.66
C LEU A 41 15.54 20.45 -22.55
N LYS A 42 15.74 21.69 -22.09
CA LYS A 42 15.58 22.90 -22.92
C LYS A 42 16.48 22.85 -24.15
N LEU A 43 17.74 22.45 -23.98
CA LEU A 43 18.67 22.31 -25.10
C LEU A 43 18.19 21.25 -26.08
N LYS A 44 17.73 20.10 -25.57
CA LYS A 44 17.14 19.02 -26.39
C LYS A 44 15.97 19.54 -27.20
N HIS A 45 15.07 20.30 -26.58
CA HIS A 45 13.93 20.89 -27.26
C HIS A 45 14.38 21.87 -28.35
N LEU A 46 15.23 22.86 -28.03
CA LEU A 46 15.68 23.88 -28.98
C LEU A 46 16.43 23.30 -30.17
N THR A 47 17.25 22.26 -29.95
CA THR A 47 17.95 21.56 -31.03
C THR A 47 16.99 20.75 -31.89
N SER A 48 15.98 20.10 -31.29
CA SER A 48 14.96 19.33 -32.03
C SER A 48 14.10 20.18 -32.95
N ILE A 49 13.78 21.42 -32.55
CA ILE A 49 13.01 22.37 -33.38
C ILE A 49 13.90 23.22 -34.31
N GLY A 50 15.22 23.04 -34.26
CA GLY A 50 16.18 23.73 -35.12
C GLY A 50 16.49 25.19 -34.74
N GLU A 51 16.04 25.67 -33.58
CA GLU A 51 16.36 27.02 -33.07
C GLU A 51 17.80 27.12 -32.53
N ALA A 52 18.30 26.06 -31.90
CA ALA A 52 19.69 25.97 -31.46
C ALA A 52 20.52 25.18 -32.48
N LYS A 53 21.47 25.86 -33.13
CA LYS A 53 22.40 25.26 -34.12
C LYS A 53 23.66 24.71 -33.46
N VAL A 54 23.48 23.94 -32.40
CA VAL A 54 24.57 23.28 -31.67
C VAL A 54 24.31 21.78 -31.64
N GLU A 55 25.37 21.00 -31.58
CA GLU A 55 25.23 19.55 -31.38
C GLU A 55 24.70 19.28 -29.96
N TYR A 56 23.60 18.53 -29.87
CA TYR A 56 23.05 18.09 -28.59
C TYR A 56 23.95 17.03 -27.94
N GLY A 57 24.41 16.05 -28.73
CA GLY A 57 25.24 14.95 -28.25
C GLY A 57 24.51 14.05 -27.24
N ASN A 58 25.26 13.52 -26.29
CA ASN A 58 24.75 12.74 -25.15
C ASN A 58 25.12 13.47 -23.85
N PRO A 59 24.45 14.57 -23.52
CA PRO A 59 24.81 15.39 -22.37
C PRO A 59 24.61 14.59 -21.08
N LYS A 60 25.53 14.77 -20.14
CA LYS A 60 25.47 14.19 -18.80
C LYS A 60 25.64 15.29 -17.77
N LEU A 61 25.10 15.04 -16.58
CA LEU A 61 25.38 15.82 -15.39
C LEU A 61 26.56 15.20 -14.65
N GLU A 62 27.39 16.02 -14.03
CA GLU A 62 28.51 15.54 -13.22
C GLU A 62 28.50 16.19 -11.85
N VAL A 63 28.58 15.37 -10.80
CA VAL A 63 28.71 15.81 -9.42
C VAL A 63 30.14 15.52 -8.95
N LYS A 64 30.85 16.56 -8.48
CA LYS A 64 32.23 16.44 -7.97
C LYS A 64 32.35 16.97 -6.57
N ILE A 65 33.08 16.23 -5.73
CA ILE A 65 33.46 16.66 -4.39
C ILE A 65 34.95 16.97 -4.41
N ASP A 66 35.32 18.10 -3.83
CA ASP A 66 36.70 18.48 -3.55
C ASP A 66 36.82 18.74 -2.04
N LYS A 67 37.37 17.76 -1.33
CA LYS A 67 37.54 17.84 0.14
C LYS A 67 38.61 18.86 0.54
N GLU A 68 39.61 19.11 -0.31
CA GLU A 68 40.69 20.05 -0.01
C GLU A 68 40.20 21.50 -0.09
N GLN A 69 39.44 21.81 -1.14
CA GLN A 69 38.83 23.13 -1.32
C GLN A 69 37.48 23.27 -0.59
N LYS A 70 36.99 22.20 0.06
CA LYS A 70 35.65 22.12 0.67
C LYS A 70 34.52 22.51 -0.28
N THR A 71 34.59 22.04 -1.53
CA THR A 71 33.58 22.35 -2.55
C THR A 71 32.80 21.13 -3.00
N LEU A 72 31.52 21.35 -3.29
CA LEU A 72 30.66 20.42 -4.03
C LEU A 72 30.22 21.10 -5.32
N ARG A 73 30.43 20.44 -6.45
CA ARG A 73 30.19 21.01 -7.78
C ARG A 73 29.14 20.21 -8.53
N ILE A 74 28.17 20.91 -9.10
CA ILE A 74 27.15 20.36 -10.00
C ILE A 74 27.39 20.95 -11.38
N ILE A 75 27.71 20.10 -12.35
CA ILE A 75 28.08 20.50 -13.71
C ILE A 75 27.04 19.96 -14.68
N ASP A 76 26.47 20.82 -15.50
CA ASP A 76 25.60 20.47 -16.62
C ASP A 76 26.18 20.88 -17.97
N GLN A 77 25.71 20.21 -19.02
CA GLN A 77 26.06 20.47 -20.43
C GLN A 77 24.87 21.04 -21.21
N GLY A 78 23.92 21.66 -20.49
CA GLY A 78 22.66 22.17 -20.99
C GLY A 78 22.81 23.49 -21.75
N ILE A 79 21.77 24.33 -21.75
CA ILE A 79 21.77 25.59 -22.50
C ILE A 79 22.78 26.63 -21.99
N GLY A 80 23.17 26.57 -20.71
CA GLY A 80 23.90 27.66 -20.05
C GLY A 80 23.07 28.96 -19.98
N MET A 81 23.67 30.03 -19.45
CA MET A 81 23.03 31.34 -19.31
C MET A 81 23.93 32.45 -19.86
N THR A 82 23.31 33.52 -20.36
CA THR A 82 23.97 34.80 -20.64
C THR A 82 24.04 35.68 -19.39
N SER A 83 24.80 36.79 -19.42
CA SER A 83 24.84 37.76 -18.32
C SER A 83 23.44 38.28 -17.96
N GLU A 84 22.62 38.61 -18.97
CA GLU A 84 21.25 39.09 -18.78
C GLU A 84 20.33 38.00 -18.18
N GLU A 85 20.50 36.75 -18.61
CA GLU A 85 19.74 35.62 -18.07
C GLU A 85 20.11 35.33 -16.61
N VAL A 86 21.40 35.48 -16.24
CA VAL A 86 21.83 35.41 -14.83
C VAL A 86 21.19 36.53 -14.01
N GLU A 87 21.23 37.77 -14.50
CA GLU A 87 20.57 38.88 -13.82
C GLU A 87 19.06 38.65 -13.63
N LYS A 88 18.40 38.10 -14.64
CA LYS A 88 16.96 37.87 -14.61
C LYS A 88 16.56 36.68 -13.73
N TYR A 89 17.23 35.54 -13.87
CA TYR A 89 16.78 34.27 -13.26
C TYR A 89 17.49 33.93 -11.95
N ILE A 90 18.67 34.51 -11.67
CA ILE A 90 19.43 34.27 -10.45
C ILE A 90 19.33 35.46 -9.48
N ASN A 91 19.33 36.70 -9.97
CA ASN A 91 19.28 37.87 -9.08
C ASN A 91 17.85 38.35 -8.77
N GLN A 92 16.86 38.02 -9.60
CA GLN A 92 15.46 38.33 -9.32
C GLN A 92 14.73 37.11 -8.77
N VAL A 93 14.42 37.18 -7.47
CA VAL A 93 13.71 36.10 -6.76
C VAL A 93 12.32 35.88 -7.38
N ALA A 94 11.92 34.61 -7.47
CA ALA A 94 10.60 34.17 -7.97
C ALA A 94 10.37 34.31 -9.49
N PHE A 95 11.44 34.43 -10.29
CA PHE A 95 11.38 34.28 -11.74
C PHE A 95 11.97 32.94 -12.17
N SER A 96 11.19 32.11 -12.86
CA SER A 96 11.65 30.83 -13.39
C SER A 96 11.90 30.93 -14.89
N GLY A 97 13.16 30.73 -15.31
CA GLY A 97 13.48 30.57 -16.72
C GLY A 97 12.93 29.27 -17.32
N ALA A 98 12.47 28.31 -16.51
CA ALA A 98 11.77 27.12 -17.00
C ALA A 98 10.29 27.42 -17.27
N GLU A 99 9.63 28.21 -16.43
CA GLU A 99 8.25 28.66 -16.66
C GLU A 99 8.16 29.50 -17.93
N GLU A 100 9.03 30.52 -18.07
CA GLU A 100 9.05 31.37 -19.25
C GLU A 100 9.33 30.58 -20.53
N PHE A 101 10.16 29.54 -20.45
CA PHE A 101 10.41 28.64 -21.57
C PHE A 101 9.14 27.85 -21.94
N LEU A 102 8.46 27.25 -20.96
CA LEU A 102 7.23 26.50 -21.20
C LEU A 102 6.11 27.39 -21.74
N GLU A 103 5.98 28.63 -21.28
CA GLU A 103 5.02 29.60 -21.82
C GLU A 103 5.35 29.96 -23.28
N LYS A 104 6.63 30.24 -23.57
CA LYS A 104 7.09 30.60 -24.92
C LYS A 104 6.87 29.47 -25.92
N TYR A 105 7.12 28.22 -25.50
CA TYR A 105 7.04 27.02 -26.34
C TYR A 105 5.83 26.14 -26.02
N LYS A 106 4.75 26.71 -25.49
CA LYS A 106 3.57 25.95 -25.01
C LYS A 106 2.93 25.00 -26.02
N ASP A 107 3.15 25.19 -27.32
CA ASP A 107 2.59 24.33 -28.37
C ASP A 107 3.53 23.17 -28.73
N THR A 108 4.82 23.25 -28.38
CA THR A 108 5.86 22.28 -28.77
C THR A 108 6.59 21.66 -27.57
N ALA A 109 6.54 22.28 -26.39
CA ALA A 109 7.28 21.89 -25.19
C ALA A 109 6.41 21.25 -24.09
N LYS A 110 5.13 20.93 -24.34
CA LYS A 110 4.26 20.28 -23.35
C LYS A 110 4.84 18.97 -22.82
N ASP A 111 5.50 18.21 -23.69
CA ASP A 111 6.12 16.91 -23.35
C ASP A 111 7.63 17.04 -23.13
N SER A 112 8.13 18.25 -22.84
CA SER A 112 9.58 18.48 -22.66
C SER A 112 10.14 17.92 -21.36
N GLY A 113 9.30 17.47 -20.43
CA GLY A 113 9.69 16.91 -19.13
C GLY A 113 10.18 17.96 -18.12
N ILE A 114 10.11 19.25 -18.45
CA ILE A 114 10.55 20.36 -17.59
C ILE A 114 9.59 20.55 -16.42
N ILE A 115 10.11 20.72 -15.20
CA ILE A 115 9.29 20.81 -13.97
C ILE A 115 9.51 22.08 -13.14
N GLY A 116 10.44 22.96 -13.53
CA GLY A 116 10.77 24.18 -12.79
C GLY A 116 9.75 25.31 -12.96
N HIS A 117 8.94 25.58 -11.94
CA HIS A 117 7.91 26.64 -12.01
C HIS A 117 8.19 27.87 -11.11
N PHE A 118 8.69 27.67 -9.88
CA PHE A 118 8.65 28.72 -8.85
C PHE A 118 9.81 29.72 -8.84
N GLY A 119 10.97 29.40 -9.45
CA GLY A 119 12.13 30.30 -9.46
C GLY A 119 12.78 30.50 -8.07
N LEU A 120 12.65 29.53 -7.17
CA LEU A 120 13.21 29.57 -5.80
C LEU A 120 14.15 28.41 -5.48
N GLY A 121 14.14 27.34 -6.29
CA GLY A 121 14.88 26.11 -6.02
C GLY A 121 16.40 26.31 -5.92
N PHE A 122 16.96 27.22 -6.72
CA PHE A 122 18.40 27.54 -6.69
C PHE A 122 18.89 27.96 -5.30
N TYR A 123 18.11 28.78 -4.58
CA TYR A 123 18.53 29.32 -3.28
C TYR A 123 18.57 28.29 -2.15
N SER A 124 18.09 27.06 -2.37
CA SER A 124 18.33 25.93 -1.48
C SER A 124 19.81 25.62 -1.32
N ALA A 125 20.66 26.00 -2.28
CA ALA A 125 22.12 25.92 -2.20
C ALA A 125 22.69 26.55 -0.91
N PHE A 126 22.12 27.69 -0.48
CA PHE A 126 22.57 28.41 0.72
C PHE A 126 22.14 27.73 2.02
N MET A 127 21.41 26.61 1.99
CA MET A 127 21.14 25.79 3.16
C MET A 127 22.40 25.05 3.64
N VAL A 128 23.31 24.73 2.72
CA VAL A 128 24.51 23.92 2.98
C VAL A 128 25.81 24.64 2.62
N ALA A 129 25.72 25.76 1.88
CA ALA A 129 26.87 26.54 1.44
C ALA A 129 26.93 27.92 2.10
N GLU A 130 28.13 28.36 2.46
CA GLU A 130 28.42 29.73 2.89
C GLU A 130 28.59 30.68 1.70
N LYS A 131 29.01 30.14 0.54
CA LYS A 131 29.21 30.89 -0.69
C LYS A 131 28.88 29.99 -1.87
N VAL A 132 28.23 30.56 -2.89
CA VAL A 132 27.87 29.87 -4.12
C VAL A 132 28.47 30.63 -5.30
N GLU A 133 29.11 29.89 -6.21
CA GLU A 133 29.61 30.43 -7.47
C GLU A 133 28.90 29.74 -8.64
N ILE A 134 28.56 30.50 -9.68
CA ILE A 134 28.04 29.98 -10.93
C ILE A 134 29.03 30.35 -12.03
N LEU A 135 29.56 29.35 -12.72
CA LEU A 135 30.31 29.49 -13.96
C LEU A 135 29.45 29.00 -15.11
N THR A 136 29.01 29.88 -16.00
CA THR A 136 28.07 29.50 -17.07
C THR A 136 28.49 30.07 -18.42
N LYS A 137 28.30 29.26 -19.47
CA LYS A 137 28.55 29.63 -20.86
C LYS A 137 27.31 29.25 -21.66
N SER A 138 26.64 30.25 -22.20
CA SER A 138 25.46 30.05 -23.06
C SER A 138 25.82 29.27 -24.33
N TYR A 139 24.84 28.52 -24.85
CA TYR A 139 24.86 27.95 -26.20
C TYR A 139 24.89 29.02 -27.29
N LYS A 140 24.49 30.25 -26.95
CA LYS A 140 24.63 31.44 -27.79
C LYS A 140 26.10 31.87 -27.85
N ASP A 141 26.43 32.62 -28.89
CA ASP A 141 27.78 33.18 -29.09
C ASP A 141 28.02 34.41 -28.20
N GLU A 142 28.06 34.18 -26.88
CA GLU A 142 28.29 35.21 -25.85
C GLU A 142 29.40 34.78 -24.87
N PRO A 143 30.12 35.70 -24.20
CA PRO A 143 31.14 35.36 -23.20
C PRO A 143 30.61 34.46 -22.07
N ALA A 144 31.49 33.67 -21.45
CA ALA A 144 31.15 33.01 -20.20
C ALA A 144 31.10 34.04 -19.07
N VAL A 145 30.25 33.79 -18.08
CA VAL A 145 30.12 34.66 -16.91
C VAL A 145 30.32 33.89 -15.61
N ARG A 146 30.89 34.58 -14.63
CA ARG A 146 31.05 34.14 -13.25
C ARG A 146 30.15 34.99 -12.36
N TRP A 147 29.29 34.33 -11.61
CA TRP A 147 28.48 34.94 -10.57
C TRP A 147 28.89 34.40 -9.20
N ILE A 148 29.01 35.25 -8.19
CA ILE A 148 29.36 34.86 -6.81
C ILE A 148 28.42 35.55 -5.83
N CYS A 149 27.95 34.81 -4.83
CA CYS A 149 27.17 35.33 -3.71
C CYS A 149 27.46 34.53 -2.42
N ASP A 150 27.49 35.22 -1.29
CA ASP A 150 27.73 34.67 0.05
C ASP A 150 26.42 34.42 0.85
N GLY A 151 25.28 34.45 0.16
CA GLY A 151 23.96 34.29 0.77
C GLY A 151 23.41 35.58 1.39
N SER A 152 24.10 36.71 1.23
CA SER A 152 23.55 38.05 1.42
C SER A 152 22.84 38.54 0.14
N PRO A 153 22.13 39.69 0.18
CA PRO A 153 21.61 40.34 -1.02
C PRO A 153 22.70 40.88 -1.98
N GLU A 154 23.97 40.79 -1.61
CA GLU A 154 25.10 41.23 -2.44
C GLU A 154 25.62 40.08 -3.32
N PHE A 155 25.97 40.41 -4.56
CA PHE A 155 26.55 39.47 -5.52
C PHE A 155 27.57 40.19 -6.42
N THR A 156 28.47 39.42 -7.03
CA THR A 156 29.31 39.89 -8.13
C THR A 156 28.97 39.14 -9.41
N LEU A 157 29.06 39.82 -10.55
CA LEU A 157 28.87 39.26 -11.88
C LEU A 157 29.95 39.82 -12.81
N GLU A 158 30.76 38.93 -13.39
CA GLU A 158 31.86 39.30 -14.28
C GLU A 158 31.96 38.34 -15.47
N GLU A 159 32.49 38.83 -16.60
CA GLU A 159 32.91 37.96 -17.69
C GLU A 159 34.15 37.15 -17.29
N THR A 160 34.24 35.90 -17.74
CA THR A 160 35.35 35.00 -17.40
C THR A 160 35.76 34.15 -18.59
N THR A 161 37.02 33.70 -18.59
CA THR A 161 37.54 32.68 -19.53
C THR A 161 37.67 31.31 -18.89
N ASP A 162 37.29 31.17 -17.61
CA ASP A 162 37.49 29.94 -16.84
C ASP A 162 36.59 28.78 -17.31
N LYS A 163 35.55 29.09 -18.11
CA LYS A 163 34.67 28.11 -18.74
C LYS A 163 34.59 28.33 -20.24
N THR A 164 35.07 27.35 -21.01
CA THR A 164 35.08 27.41 -22.49
C THR A 164 33.95 26.63 -23.13
N GLU A 165 33.41 25.63 -22.44
CA GLU A 165 32.35 24.75 -22.93
C GLU A 165 30.97 25.19 -22.45
N ARG A 166 29.96 24.97 -23.28
CA ARG A 166 28.54 25.28 -23.00
C ARG A 166 28.05 24.55 -21.74
N GLY A 167 27.20 25.22 -20.96
CA GLY A 167 26.50 24.68 -19.81
C GLY A 167 26.76 25.51 -18.56
N THR A 168 26.45 24.96 -17.39
CA THR A 168 26.68 25.64 -16.10
C THR A 168 27.43 24.73 -15.13
N GLU A 169 28.31 25.33 -14.33
CA GLU A 169 28.93 24.72 -13.16
C GLU A 169 28.53 25.54 -11.94
N ILE A 170 27.82 24.91 -11.01
CA ILE A 170 27.45 25.48 -9.71
C ILE A 170 28.43 24.95 -8.68
N ILE A 171 29.17 25.84 -8.03
CA ILE A 171 30.19 25.53 -7.02
C ILE A 171 29.66 25.96 -5.66
N LEU A 172 29.41 24.99 -4.79
CA LEU A 172 28.99 25.18 -3.42
C LEU A 172 30.24 25.16 -2.53
N HIS A 173 30.54 26.25 -1.84
CA HIS A 173 31.53 26.28 -0.78
C HIS A 173 30.84 25.85 0.51
N ILE A 174 31.08 24.62 0.93
CA ILE A 174 30.31 23.96 1.98
C ILE A 174 30.57 24.62 3.34
N ALA A 175 29.50 24.98 4.03
CA ALA A 175 29.56 25.63 5.34
C ALA A 175 30.15 24.68 6.42
N GLU A 176 30.70 25.26 7.48
CA GLU A 176 31.37 24.49 8.55
C GLU A 176 30.44 23.49 9.27
N ASP A 177 29.15 23.77 9.34
CA ASP A 177 28.13 22.92 9.94
C ASP A 177 27.55 21.86 8.99
N SER A 178 27.98 21.86 7.72
CA SER A 178 27.42 21.08 6.62
C SER A 178 28.45 20.16 5.95
N VAL A 179 29.60 19.93 6.60
CA VAL A 179 30.74 19.16 6.07
C VAL A 179 30.40 17.71 5.70
N GLU A 180 29.28 17.17 6.21
CA GLU A 180 28.78 15.84 5.82
C GLU A 180 28.47 15.72 4.31
N PHE A 181 28.16 16.83 3.62
CA PHE A 181 27.96 16.86 2.18
C PHE A 181 29.27 16.85 1.37
N LEU A 182 30.42 16.79 2.04
CA LEU A 182 31.72 16.45 1.43
C LEU A 182 31.99 14.94 1.48
N GLU A 183 31.13 14.13 2.10
CA GLU A 183 31.28 12.69 2.13
C GLU A 183 30.60 12.01 0.94
N GLU A 184 31.36 11.21 0.18
CA GLU A 184 30.84 10.54 -1.02
C GLU A 184 29.64 9.64 -0.73
N GLY A 185 29.66 8.96 0.42
CA GLY A 185 28.56 8.11 0.86
C GLY A 185 27.25 8.89 1.03
N LYS A 186 27.33 10.10 1.62
CA LYS A 186 26.16 10.96 1.82
C LYS A 186 25.62 11.46 0.48
N ILE A 187 26.47 11.99 -0.40
CA ILE A 187 26.04 12.46 -1.73
C ILE A 187 25.45 11.32 -2.56
N ARG A 188 26.05 10.12 -2.51
CA ARG A 188 25.51 8.93 -3.17
C ARG A 188 24.12 8.56 -2.66
N GLU A 189 23.91 8.58 -1.34
CA GLU A 189 22.60 8.35 -0.72
C GLU A 189 21.57 9.34 -1.25
N LEU A 190 21.89 10.64 -1.28
CA LEU A 190 20.98 11.68 -1.75
C LEU A 190 20.65 11.54 -3.24
N LEU A 191 21.65 11.26 -4.09
CA LEU A 191 21.43 11.04 -5.52
C LEU A 191 20.53 9.82 -5.77
N LEU A 192 20.71 8.73 -5.02
CA LEU A 192 19.85 7.54 -5.11
C LEU A 192 18.47 7.74 -4.48
N LYS A 193 18.32 8.66 -3.53
CA LYS A 193 17.03 8.98 -2.91
C LYS A 193 16.18 9.89 -3.79
N TYR A 194 16.77 10.95 -4.34
CA TYR A 194 16.02 12.02 -5.00
C TYR A 194 16.16 12.05 -6.52
N ASN A 195 17.25 11.50 -7.06
CA ASN A 195 17.62 11.64 -8.48
C ASN A 195 17.81 10.31 -9.19
N LYS A 196 17.34 9.23 -8.58
CA LYS A 196 17.52 7.85 -9.06
C LYS A 196 17.06 7.63 -10.49
N PHE A 197 16.01 8.33 -10.90
CA PHE A 197 15.36 8.10 -12.17
C PHE A 197 15.39 9.31 -13.11
N MET A 198 16.20 10.33 -12.80
CA MET A 198 16.29 11.54 -13.63
C MET A 198 16.56 11.19 -15.10
N PRO A 199 15.92 11.88 -16.06
CA PRO A 199 16.01 11.54 -17.48
C PRO A 199 17.38 11.83 -18.13
N VAL A 200 18.29 12.48 -17.40
CA VAL A 200 19.66 12.77 -17.85
C VAL A 200 20.65 11.95 -17.02
N PRO A 201 21.64 11.27 -17.62
CA PRO A 201 22.67 10.53 -16.89
C PRO A 201 23.44 11.42 -15.91
N ILE A 202 23.61 10.95 -14.68
CA ILE A 202 24.33 11.63 -13.60
C ILE A 202 25.60 10.84 -13.30
N LYS A 203 26.75 11.42 -13.65
CA LYS A 203 28.07 10.90 -13.32
C LYS A 203 28.43 11.29 -11.88
N PHE A 204 28.84 10.30 -11.09
CA PHE A 204 29.42 10.49 -9.77
C PHE A 204 30.62 9.54 -9.57
N GLY A 205 31.82 10.06 -9.85
CA GLY A 205 33.07 9.29 -9.84
C GLY A 205 33.27 8.39 -11.06
N THR A 206 34.22 7.45 -10.95
CA THR A 206 34.50 6.38 -11.92
C THR A 206 34.31 5.01 -11.27
N LYS A 207 34.16 3.98 -12.10
CA LYS A 207 34.12 2.58 -11.66
C LYS A 207 34.96 1.71 -12.59
N THR A 208 35.53 0.64 -12.05
CA THR A 208 36.25 -0.35 -12.84
C THR A 208 35.27 -1.26 -13.58
N HIS A 209 35.40 -1.35 -14.91
CA HIS A 209 34.65 -2.24 -15.78
C HIS A 209 35.58 -3.33 -16.33
N THR A 210 35.23 -4.59 -16.09
CA THR A 210 35.96 -5.74 -16.59
C THR A 210 35.44 -6.13 -17.98
N LEU A 211 36.31 -6.09 -18.99
CA LEU A 211 35.97 -6.47 -20.36
C LEU A 211 35.77 -7.99 -20.46
N PRO A 212 34.78 -8.48 -21.23
CA PRO A 212 34.57 -9.90 -21.39
C PRO A 212 35.77 -10.56 -22.08
N LEU A 213 36.19 -11.72 -21.56
CA LEU A 213 37.20 -12.55 -22.21
C LEU A 213 36.63 -13.14 -23.52
N PRO A 214 37.42 -13.23 -24.60
CA PRO A 214 37.05 -14.00 -25.79
C PRO A 214 36.66 -15.45 -25.43
N GLU A 215 35.73 -16.05 -26.18
CA GLU A 215 35.26 -17.43 -25.93
C GLU A 215 36.39 -18.48 -26.05
N ASP A 216 37.48 -18.15 -26.73
CA ASP A 216 38.68 -18.97 -26.93
C ASP A 216 39.84 -18.61 -25.98
N ALA A 217 39.59 -17.80 -24.95
CA ALA A 217 40.61 -17.42 -23.98
C ALA A 217 41.08 -18.62 -23.13
N PRO A 218 42.39 -18.74 -22.84
CA PRO A 218 42.93 -19.72 -21.88
C PRO A 218 42.25 -19.67 -20.51
N GLU A 219 42.17 -20.81 -19.79
CA GLU A 219 41.58 -20.88 -18.43
C GLU A 219 42.26 -19.94 -17.41
N ASP A 220 43.47 -19.47 -17.67
CA ASP A 220 44.25 -18.54 -16.86
C ASP A 220 44.26 -17.09 -17.39
N ALA A 221 43.44 -16.78 -18.40
CA ALA A 221 43.37 -15.43 -18.95
C ALA A 221 42.80 -14.42 -17.95
N VAL A 222 43.52 -13.32 -17.73
CA VAL A 222 43.08 -12.20 -16.91
C VAL A 222 42.32 -11.23 -17.80
N ALA A 223 41.05 -10.98 -17.46
CA ALA A 223 40.23 -10.00 -18.15
C ALA A 223 40.81 -8.58 -17.99
N GLU A 224 40.95 -7.85 -19.09
CA GLU A 224 41.34 -6.45 -19.04
C GLU A 224 40.26 -5.61 -18.33
N THR A 225 40.69 -4.62 -17.57
CA THR A 225 39.80 -3.70 -16.85
C THR A 225 40.01 -2.27 -17.31
N GLU A 226 38.93 -1.53 -17.53
CA GLU A 226 38.95 -0.11 -17.86
C GLU A 226 38.20 0.73 -16.82
N GLU A 227 38.64 1.95 -16.56
CA GLU A 227 37.92 2.91 -15.72
C GLU A 227 36.88 3.63 -16.57
N VAL A 228 35.61 3.44 -16.24
CA VAL A 228 34.47 4.07 -16.92
C VAL A 228 33.75 5.04 -15.99
N ASP A 229 33.00 5.97 -16.56
CA ASP A 229 32.16 6.87 -15.78
C ASP A 229 31.14 6.08 -14.94
N ASN A 230 31.05 6.40 -13.65
CA ASN A 230 30.05 5.82 -12.79
C ASN A 230 28.73 6.61 -12.89
N ILE A 231 27.86 6.21 -13.81
CA ILE A 231 26.49 6.72 -13.91
C ILE A 231 25.66 6.13 -12.76
N ILE A 232 25.16 6.98 -11.87
CA ILE A 232 24.54 6.56 -10.60
C ILE A 232 23.02 6.37 -10.69
N ASN A 233 22.37 7.02 -11.65
CA ASN A 233 20.92 6.96 -11.87
C ASN A 233 20.56 6.06 -13.05
N ASN A 234 19.28 5.70 -13.15
CA ASN A 234 18.66 5.02 -14.27
C ASN A 234 17.76 6.00 -15.06
N PRO A 235 18.20 6.53 -16.21
CA PRO A 235 17.43 7.48 -17.00
C PRO A 235 16.22 6.89 -17.75
N THR A 236 16.19 5.56 -17.89
CA THR A 236 15.17 4.82 -18.65
C THR A 236 14.52 3.76 -17.76
N PRO A 237 13.83 4.16 -16.68
CA PRO A 237 13.19 3.20 -15.78
C PRO A 237 12.01 2.50 -16.46
N ALA A 238 11.61 1.34 -15.94
CA ALA A 238 10.63 0.49 -16.62
C ALA A 238 9.29 1.19 -16.94
N TRP A 239 8.82 2.12 -16.11
CA TRP A 239 7.54 2.79 -16.35
C TRP A 239 7.54 3.79 -17.52
N THR A 240 8.72 4.18 -18.04
CA THR A 240 8.83 5.06 -19.21
C THR A 240 8.91 4.30 -20.52
N ILE A 241 9.01 2.97 -20.46
CA ILE A 241 9.10 2.09 -21.62
C ILE A 241 7.72 1.51 -21.91
N ALA A 242 7.39 1.33 -23.20
CA ALA A 242 6.12 0.74 -23.58
C ALA A 242 6.00 -0.69 -22.99
N PRO A 243 4.83 -1.08 -22.44
CA PRO A 243 4.65 -2.41 -21.85
C PRO A 243 4.94 -3.57 -22.79
N SER A 244 4.80 -3.37 -24.12
CA SER A 244 5.11 -4.36 -25.16
C SER A 244 6.60 -4.66 -25.30
N ASP A 245 7.44 -3.74 -24.85
CA ASP A 245 8.90 -3.79 -25.04
C ASP A 245 9.61 -4.24 -23.74
N LEU A 246 8.82 -4.62 -22.72
CA LEU A 246 9.30 -5.07 -21.41
C LEU A 246 8.97 -6.55 -21.20
N THR A 247 9.93 -7.26 -20.64
CA THR A 247 9.76 -8.64 -20.19
C THR A 247 9.44 -8.67 -18.69
N ASN A 248 9.00 -9.84 -18.19
CA ASN A 248 8.83 -10.04 -16.74
C ASN A 248 10.15 -9.81 -15.97
N GLU A 249 11.30 -10.17 -16.55
CA GLU A 249 12.61 -9.95 -15.93
C GLU A 249 12.92 -8.46 -15.76
N ASP A 250 12.49 -7.62 -16.71
CA ASP A 250 12.69 -6.16 -16.61
C ASP A 250 11.87 -5.56 -15.46
N TYR A 251 10.64 -6.05 -15.26
CA TYR A 251 9.84 -5.66 -14.09
C TYR A 251 10.45 -6.15 -12.77
N MET A 252 11.05 -7.34 -12.73
CA MET A 252 11.73 -7.84 -11.53
C MET A 252 12.99 -7.03 -11.21
N LYS A 253 13.82 -6.73 -12.23
CA LYS A 253 14.98 -5.85 -12.08
C LYS A 253 14.57 -4.48 -11.56
N PHE A 254 13.50 -3.92 -12.11
CA PHE A 254 12.96 -2.64 -11.67
C PHE A 254 12.43 -2.68 -10.23
N TYR A 255 11.74 -3.75 -9.84
CA TYR A 255 11.29 -3.95 -8.46
C TYR A 255 12.45 -4.00 -7.47
N HIS A 256 13.51 -4.79 -7.76
CA HIS A 256 14.70 -4.85 -6.91
C HIS A 256 15.51 -3.55 -6.94
N GLU A 257 15.50 -2.83 -8.06
CA GLU A 257 16.09 -1.51 -8.13
C GLU A 257 15.37 -0.59 -7.15
N LEU A 258 14.03 -0.52 -7.15
CA LEU A 258 13.26 0.28 -6.19
C LEU A 258 13.47 -0.16 -4.74
N TYR A 259 13.47 -1.47 -4.48
CA TYR A 259 13.48 -2.05 -3.14
C TYR A 259 14.64 -3.06 -2.98
N PRO A 260 15.91 -2.59 -2.89
CA PRO A 260 17.08 -3.47 -2.92
C PRO A 260 17.23 -4.38 -1.70
N MET A 261 16.54 -4.05 -0.60
CA MET A 261 16.51 -4.87 0.62
C MET A 261 15.41 -5.95 0.59
N GLN A 262 14.59 -5.97 -0.46
CA GLN A 262 13.49 -6.92 -0.62
C GLN A 262 13.92 -8.06 -1.54
N PHE A 263 14.09 -9.24 -0.94
CA PHE A 263 14.46 -10.47 -1.63
C PHE A 263 13.24 -11.24 -2.16
N GLU A 264 12.05 -10.96 -1.62
CA GLU A 264 10.82 -11.60 -2.07
C GLU A 264 10.32 -10.97 -3.36
N GLU A 265 10.07 -11.81 -4.37
CA GLU A 265 9.48 -11.40 -5.64
C GLU A 265 8.01 -10.98 -5.46
N PRO A 266 7.55 -9.96 -6.20
CA PRO A 266 6.16 -9.56 -6.19
C PRO A 266 5.30 -10.63 -6.88
N LEU A 267 4.07 -10.81 -6.39
CA LEU A 267 3.12 -11.80 -6.92
C LEU A 267 2.73 -11.53 -8.38
N PHE A 268 2.61 -10.24 -8.71
CA PHE A 268 2.38 -9.69 -10.05
C PHE A 268 2.58 -8.17 -10.05
N HIS A 269 2.58 -7.57 -11.23
CA HIS A 269 2.67 -6.13 -11.45
C HIS A 269 1.48 -5.60 -12.26
N ILE A 270 1.24 -4.30 -12.13
CA ILE A 270 0.25 -3.52 -12.87
C ILE A 270 0.99 -2.35 -13.51
N HIS A 271 1.15 -2.37 -14.84
CA HIS A 271 1.70 -1.24 -15.57
C HIS A 271 0.57 -0.23 -15.85
N LEU A 272 0.71 0.97 -15.32
CA LEU A 272 -0.15 2.12 -15.57
C LEU A 272 0.43 2.91 -16.74
N ASN A 273 -0.33 3.06 -17.82
CA ASN A 273 0.04 3.90 -18.94
C ASN A 273 -1.24 4.53 -19.50
N VAL A 274 -1.36 5.85 -19.39
CA VAL A 274 -2.46 6.66 -19.91
C VAL A 274 -1.97 8.04 -20.26
N ASP A 275 -2.45 8.56 -21.38
CA ASP A 275 -2.14 9.87 -21.96
C ASP A 275 -3.40 10.77 -22.06
N TYR A 276 -4.60 10.22 -21.86
CA TYR A 276 -5.87 10.95 -21.86
C TYR A 276 -6.89 10.40 -20.85
N PRO A 277 -7.62 11.25 -20.08
CA PRO A 277 -7.64 12.71 -20.10
C PRO A 277 -6.55 13.38 -19.25
N PHE A 278 -5.60 12.61 -18.74
CA PHE A 278 -4.40 13.03 -18.01
C PHE A 278 -3.28 12.04 -18.33
N ASN A 279 -2.04 12.45 -18.08
CA ASN A 279 -0.85 11.65 -18.25
C ASN A 279 -0.50 10.98 -16.92
N LEU A 280 -0.52 9.65 -16.93
CA LEU A 280 -0.09 8.85 -15.81
C LEU A 280 0.63 7.62 -16.34
N THR A 281 1.88 7.48 -15.91
CA THR A 281 2.69 6.28 -16.08
C THR A 281 3.06 5.71 -14.72
N GLY A 282 3.43 4.45 -14.65
CA GLY A 282 3.83 3.85 -13.39
C GLY A 282 3.78 2.34 -13.42
N VAL A 283 4.38 1.72 -12.40
CA VAL A 283 4.27 0.28 -12.17
C VAL A 283 3.97 0.07 -10.70
N LEU A 284 2.86 -0.61 -10.43
CA LEU A 284 2.50 -1.06 -9.09
C LEU A 284 2.77 -2.56 -8.96
N PHE A 285 3.30 -2.96 -7.82
CA PHE A 285 3.66 -4.33 -7.48
C PHE A 285 2.85 -4.80 -6.29
N PHE A 286 2.30 -6.00 -6.38
CA PHE A 286 1.71 -6.69 -5.24
C PHE A 286 2.80 -7.49 -4.52
N PRO A 287 3.24 -7.05 -3.32
CA PRO A 287 4.22 -7.81 -2.56
C PRO A 287 3.58 -9.09 -2.03
N LYS A 288 4.40 -10.11 -1.77
CA LYS A 288 3.98 -11.23 -0.95
C LYS A 288 3.81 -10.74 0.50
N LEU A 289 2.69 -11.07 1.14
CA LEU A 289 2.45 -10.64 2.51
C LEU A 289 3.21 -11.58 3.47
N SER A 290 4.30 -11.10 4.07
CA SER A 290 4.97 -11.79 5.18
C SER A 290 4.56 -11.17 6.52
N ASN A 291 4.66 -11.94 7.62
CA ASN A 291 4.35 -11.44 8.97
C ASN A 291 5.21 -10.23 9.41
N ASN A 292 6.24 -9.86 8.65
CA ASN A 292 7.19 -8.77 8.92
C ASN A 292 7.09 -7.63 7.89
N LEU A 293 5.89 -7.29 7.40
CA LEU A 293 5.71 -6.12 6.53
C LEU A 293 6.06 -4.84 7.28
N ASN A 294 7.23 -4.26 6.98
CA ASN A 294 7.57 -2.90 7.35
C ASN A 294 6.81 -1.92 6.44
N ILE A 295 5.54 -1.69 6.75
CA ILE A 295 4.61 -0.81 6.00
C ILE A 295 5.18 0.62 5.85
N ASP A 296 6.05 1.05 6.77
CA ASP A 296 6.56 2.42 6.80
C ASP A 296 7.68 2.71 5.78
N LYS A 297 8.36 1.70 5.21
CA LYS A 297 9.56 1.92 4.37
C LYS A 297 9.38 1.65 2.87
N ASP A 298 8.54 0.69 2.51
CA ASP A 298 8.41 0.25 1.11
C ASP A 298 7.07 0.69 0.53
N LYS A 299 6.85 2.01 0.47
CA LYS A 299 5.62 2.61 -0.05
C LYS A 299 5.73 2.87 -1.55
N ILE A 300 4.58 3.15 -2.18
CA ILE A 300 4.52 3.72 -3.52
C ILE A 300 5.19 5.10 -3.51
N GLN A 301 6.03 5.35 -4.49
CA GLN A 301 6.71 6.63 -4.68
C GLN A 301 6.03 7.44 -5.78
N LEU A 302 5.83 8.73 -5.53
CA LEU A 302 5.31 9.69 -6.51
C LEU A 302 6.45 10.44 -7.19
N TYR A 303 6.39 10.44 -8.51
CA TYR A 303 7.27 11.16 -9.40
C TYR A 303 6.46 12.12 -10.28
N GLN A 304 7.17 13.10 -10.81
CA GLN A 304 6.67 13.98 -11.86
C GLN A 304 7.77 14.18 -12.89
N ASN A 305 7.56 13.68 -14.11
CA ASN A 305 8.57 13.64 -15.17
C ASN A 305 9.88 13.02 -14.66
N GLN A 306 9.77 11.88 -13.99
CA GLN A 306 10.85 11.14 -13.34
C GLN A 306 11.61 11.86 -12.21
N VAL A 307 11.12 13.01 -11.75
CA VAL A 307 11.66 13.69 -10.56
C VAL A 307 10.90 13.22 -9.32
N PHE A 308 11.62 12.75 -8.30
CA PHE A 308 11.02 12.29 -7.06
C PHE A 308 10.36 13.46 -6.32
N VAL A 309 9.07 13.28 -5.95
CA VAL A 309 8.29 14.26 -5.21
C VAL A 309 8.18 13.83 -3.74
N THR A 310 7.52 12.69 -3.50
CA THR A 310 7.21 12.18 -2.16
C THR A 310 6.82 10.71 -2.20
N ASP A 311 6.91 10.00 -1.08
CA ASP A 311 6.32 8.66 -0.86
C ASP A 311 4.98 8.73 -0.10
N GLU A 312 4.55 9.93 0.30
CA GLU A 312 3.26 10.18 0.93
C GLU A 312 2.16 10.40 -0.13
N VAL A 313 1.67 9.31 -0.70
CA VAL A 313 0.72 9.29 -1.82
C VAL A 313 -0.76 9.33 -1.41
N LYS A 314 -1.05 9.66 -0.15
CA LYS A 314 -2.42 9.67 0.41
C LYS A 314 -3.32 10.60 -0.40
N GLY A 315 -4.46 10.08 -0.84
CA GLY A 315 -5.44 10.81 -1.66
C GLY A 315 -5.19 10.75 -3.17
N ILE A 316 -3.98 10.40 -3.62
CA ILE A 316 -3.71 10.03 -5.03
C ILE A 316 -3.99 8.55 -5.23
N VAL A 317 -3.39 7.73 -4.39
CA VAL A 317 -3.61 6.28 -4.40
C VAL A 317 -4.76 5.97 -3.44
N PRO A 318 -5.75 5.17 -3.86
CA PRO A 318 -6.78 4.67 -2.96
C PRO A 318 -6.20 3.99 -1.72
N ASP A 319 -6.80 4.21 -0.54
CA ASP A 319 -6.28 3.72 0.74
C ASP A 319 -6.03 2.20 0.75
N PHE A 320 -6.89 1.43 0.09
CA PHE A 320 -6.74 -0.02 0.02
C PHE A 320 -5.51 -0.49 -0.76
N LEU A 321 -4.96 0.36 -1.63
CA LEU A 321 -3.75 0.09 -2.41
C LEU A 321 -2.47 0.61 -1.74
N MET A 322 -2.57 1.22 -0.55
CA MET A 322 -1.39 1.71 0.18
C MET A 322 -0.43 0.59 0.61
N LEU A 323 -0.88 -0.66 0.63
CA LEU A 323 -0.06 -1.85 0.89
C LEU A 323 0.76 -2.29 -0.33
N LEU A 324 0.52 -1.70 -1.51
CA LEU A 324 1.29 -1.98 -2.70
C LEU A 324 2.62 -1.22 -2.69
N ARG A 325 3.50 -1.70 -3.56
CA ARG A 325 4.81 -1.11 -3.83
C ARG A 325 4.82 -0.55 -5.26
N GLY A 326 5.71 0.37 -5.56
CA GLY A 326 5.96 0.80 -6.94
C GLY A 326 6.10 2.31 -7.11
N VAL A 327 5.86 2.75 -8.34
CA VAL A 327 6.01 4.14 -8.79
C VAL A 327 4.78 4.59 -9.53
N ILE A 328 4.40 5.85 -9.30
CA ILE A 328 3.42 6.60 -10.07
C ILE A 328 4.11 7.88 -10.53
N ASP A 329 4.02 8.18 -11.82
CA ASP A 329 4.59 9.36 -12.45
C ASP A 329 3.52 10.10 -13.27
N SER A 330 3.21 11.34 -12.88
CA SER A 330 2.16 12.13 -13.52
C SER A 330 2.45 13.63 -13.44
N PRO A 331 2.63 14.34 -14.58
CA PRO A 331 2.78 15.80 -14.60
C PRO A 331 1.50 16.56 -14.26
N ASP A 332 0.34 15.91 -14.30
CA ASP A 332 -0.96 16.52 -14.02
C ASP A 332 -1.28 16.66 -12.52
N ILE A 333 -0.38 16.23 -11.63
CA ILE A 333 -0.55 16.36 -10.18
C ILE A 333 -0.02 17.74 -9.74
N PRO A 334 -0.86 18.60 -9.14
CA PRO A 334 -0.43 19.93 -8.74
C PRO A 334 0.55 19.85 -7.56
N LEU A 335 1.72 20.44 -7.74
CA LEU A 335 2.74 20.54 -6.69
C LEU A 335 2.57 21.81 -5.87
N ASN A 336 2.84 21.69 -4.56
CA ASN A 336 3.02 22.86 -3.71
C ASN A 336 4.48 23.38 -3.79
N VAL A 337 4.73 24.57 -3.24
CA VAL A 337 6.07 25.22 -3.30
C VAL A 337 7.17 24.36 -2.67
N SER A 338 6.87 23.66 -1.57
CA SER A 338 7.82 22.75 -0.90
C SER A 338 7.92 21.37 -1.58
N ARG A 339 7.06 21.08 -2.55
CA ARG A 339 6.85 19.77 -3.19
C ARG A 339 6.68 18.61 -2.19
N SER A 340 6.17 18.90 -0.99
CA SER A 340 6.14 17.96 0.14
C SER A 340 4.74 17.53 0.56
N TYR A 341 3.70 18.28 0.19
CA TYR A 341 2.31 17.96 0.51
C TYR A 341 1.41 18.28 -0.69
N LEU A 342 0.47 17.39 -0.95
CA LEU A 342 -0.41 17.49 -2.11
C LEU A 342 -1.69 18.24 -1.74
N GLN A 343 -2.11 19.15 -2.60
CA GLN A 343 -3.40 19.82 -2.46
C GLN A 343 -4.51 18.94 -3.02
N ALA A 344 -5.68 18.95 -2.38
CA ALA A 344 -6.83 18.19 -2.85
C ALA A 344 -7.35 18.78 -4.18
N ASP A 345 -7.11 18.07 -5.28
CA ASP A 345 -7.45 18.52 -6.64
C ASP A 345 -8.39 17.56 -7.37
N GLY A 346 -9.15 18.07 -8.34
CA GLY A 346 -10.05 17.27 -9.18
C GLY A 346 -9.31 16.28 -10.08
N ALA A 347 -8.10 16.61 -10.55
CA ALA A 347 -7.22 15.72 -11.31
C ALA A 347 -6.78 14.53 -10.45
N VAL A 348 -6.38 14.78 -9.21
CA VAL A 348 -5.99 13.74 -8.24
C VAL A 348 -7.10 12.71 -8.04
N LYS A 349 -8.37 13.13 -7.92
CA LYS A 349 -9.53 12.21 -7.83
C LYS A 349 -9.73 11.37 -9.10
N LYS A 350 -9.49 11.93 -10.28
CA LYS A 350 -9.61 11.21 -11.57
C LYS A 350 -8.50 10.17 -11.71
N ILE A 351 -7.27 10.54 -11.34
CA ILE A 351 -6.11 9.64 -11.28
C ILE A 351 -6.40 8.47 -10.35
N SER A 352 -6.82 8.76 -9.11
CA SER A 352 -7.19 7.74 -8.11
C SER A 352 -8.25 6.76 -8.65
N SER A 353 -9.34 7.29 -9.24
CA SER A 353 -10.39 6.47 -9.85
C SER A 353 -9.89 5.58 -10.98
N TYR A 354 -8.94 6.07 -11.79
CA TYR A 354 -8.35 5.31 -12.88
C TYR A 354 -7.45 4.19 -12.39
N ILE A 355 -6.63 4.45 -11.36
CA ILE A 355 -5.81 3.44 -10.70
C ILE A 355 -6.73 2.32 -10.17
N THR A 356 -7.79 2.66 -9.42
CA THR A 356 -8.79 1.69 -8.94
C THR A 356 -9.35 0.83 -10.07
N LYS A 357 -9.72 1.47 -11.19
CA LYS A 357 -10.25 0.77 -12.36
C LYS A 357 -9.21 -0.19 -12.96
N LYS A 358 -7.97 0.25 -13.13
CA LYS A 358 -6.89 -0.56 -13.71
C LYS A 358 -6.50 -1.73 -12.83
N VAL A 359 -6.48 -1.55 -11.52
CA VAL A 359 -6.27 -2.66 -10.59
C VAL A 359 -7.39 -3.69 -10.74
N ALA A 360 -8.67 -3.27 -10.68
CA ALA A 360 -9.79 -4.19 -10.86
C ALA A 360 -9.75 -4.94 -12.20
N ASP A 361 -9.39 -4.25 -13.29
CA ASP A 361 -9.26 -4.86 -14.62
C ASP A 361 -8.10 -5.87 -14.65
N LYS A 362 -6.97 -5.59 -13.98
CA LYS A 362 -5.86 -6.55 -13.87
C LYS A 362 -6.24 -7.77 -13.04
N MET A 363 -6.93 -7.61 -11.91
CA MET A 363 -7.40 -8.74 -11.10
C MET A 363 -8.30 -9.67 -11.92
N ALA A 364 -9.22 -9.09 -12.69
CA ALA A 364 -10.06 -9.84 -13.62
C ALA A 364 -9.27 -10.52 -14.74
N SER A 365 -8.19 -9.91 -15.26
CA SER A 365 -7.35 -10.57 -16.28
C SER A 365 -6.56 -11.75 -15.70
N LEU A 366 -5.98 -11.60 -14.50
CA LEU A 366 -5.18 -12.64 -13.85
C LEU A 366 -5.97 -13.94 -13.65
N ILE A 367 -7.17 -13.86 -13.08
CA ILE A 367 -8.01 -15.06 -12.88
C ILE A 367 -8.45 -15.70 -14.21
N ASN A 368 -8.68 -14.90 -15.26
CA ASN A 368 -9.07 -15.42 -16.57
C ASN A 368 -7.90 -16.04 -17.35
N GLU A 369 -6.67 -15.55 -17.13
CA GLU A 369 -5.45 -16.06 -17.75
C GLU A 369 -5.00 -17.37 -17.10
N ASN A 370 -4.94 -17.41 -15.77
CA ASN A 370 -4.55 -18.58 -15.02
C ASN A 370 -5.22 -18.61 -13.64
N ARG A 371 -6.38 -19.27 -13.58
CA ARG A 371 -7.16 -19.40 -12.34
C ARG A 371 -6.41 -20.15 -11.24
N GLU A 372 -5.67 -21.21 -11.57
CA GLU A 372 -4.94 -22.02 -10.58
C GLU A 372 -3.85 -21.19 -9.86
N ASP A 373 -3.07 -20.42 -10.63
CA ASP A 373 -2.07 -19.50 -10.07
C ASP A 373 -2.74 -18.39 -9.22
N TYR A 374 -3.88 -17.86 -9.67
CA TYR A 374 -4.63 -16.85 -8.92
C TYR A 374 -5.19 -17.38 -7.59
N GLU A 375 -5.70 -18.62 -7.57
CA GLU A 375 -6.18 -19.30 -6.36
C GLU A 375 -5.03 -19.51 -5.35
N GLN A 376 -3.84 -19.91 -5.81
CA GLN A 376 -2.66 -20.07 -4.95
C GLN A 376 -2.22 -18.76 -4.29
N LYS A 377 -2.39 -17.63 -4.99
CA LYS A 377 -2.04 -16.29 -4.50
C LYS A 377 -3.14 -15.64 -3.66
N TRP A 378 -4.34 -16.22 -3.59
CA TRP A 378 -5.51 -15.59 -2.98
C TRP A 378 -5.26 -15.13 -1.54
N ASN A 379 -4.61 -15.96 -0.72
CA ASN A 379 -4.35 -15.64 0.67
C ASN A 379 -3.44 -14.42 0.87
N ASP A 380 -2.52 -14.17 -0.07
CA ASP A 380 -1.63 -13.01 -0.03
C ASP A 380 -2.31 -11.73 -0.53
N ILE A 381 -3.41 -11.81 -1.28
CA ILE A 381 -4.08 -10.64 -1.89
C ILE A 381 -5.46 -10.34 -1.30
N LYS A 382 -6.10 -11.31 -0.64
CA LYS A 382 -7.50 -11.20 -0.18
C LYS A 382 -7.75 -9.97 0.69
N VAL A 383 -6.84 -9.63 1.60
CA VAL A 383 -7.01 -8.50 2.51
C VAL A 383 -7.08 -7.18 1.75
N VAL A 384 -6.21 -6.99 0.75
CA VAL A 384 -6.21 -5.79 -0.09
C VAL A 384 -7.50 -5.71 -0.90
N ILE A 385 -7.92 -6.82 -1.49
CA ILE A 385 -9.14 -6.89 -2.31
C ILE A 385 -10.39 -6.63 -1.46
N GLU A 386 -10.52 -7.30 -0.32
CA GLU A 386 -11.62 -7.14 0.63
C GLU A 386 -11.69 -5.70 1.14
N TYR A 387 -10.55 -5.09 1.46
CA TYR A 387 -10.51 -3.70 1.89
C TYR A 387 -10.99 -2.76 0.77
N GLY A 388 -10.57 -3.01 -0.47
CA GLY A 388 -11.09 -2.33 -1.66
C GLY A 388 -12.61 -2.50 -1.86
N VAL A 389 -13.14 -3.70 -1.67
CA VAL A 389 -14.59 -3.98 -1.77
C VAL A 389 -15.39 -3.22 -0.72
N VAL A 390 -14.86 -3.10 0.50
CA VAL A 390 -15.52 -2.39 1.60
C VAL A 390 -15.49 -0.87 1.37
N THR A 391 -14.36 -0.32 0.89
CA THR A 391 -14.12 1.12 0.85
C THR A 391 -14.41 1.80 -0.48
N GLU A 392 -14.29 1.10 -1.60
CA GLU A 392 -14.34 1.70 -2.94
C GLU A 392 -15.49 1.12 -3.76
N GLU A 393 -16.57 1.89 -3.92
CA GLU A 393 -17.81 1.44 -4.57
C GLU A 393 -17.58 0.93 -6.00
N LYS A 394 -16.84 1.67 -6.82
CA LYS A 394 -16.53 1.28 -8.21
C LYS A 394 -15.65 0.04 -8.30
N PHE A 395 -14.83 -0.21 -7.29
CA PHE A 395 -14.04 -1.45 -7.21
C PHE A 395 -14.97 -2.62 -6.87
N ALA A 396 -15.84 -2.43 -5.87
CA ALA A 396 -16.83 -3.41 -5.45
C ALA A 396 -17.79 -3.84 -6.58
N GLU A 397 -18.22 -2.90 -7.43
CA GLU A 397 -19.07 -3.19 -8.62
C GLU A 397 -18.44 -4.22 -9.59
N LYS A 398 -17.10 -4.29 -9.65
CA LYS A 398 -16.38 -5.24 -10.52
C LYS A 398 -15.91 -6.49 -9.79
N ALA A 399 -15.93 -6.48 -8.46
CA ALA A 399 -15.30 -7.48 -7.61
C ALA A 399 -15.85 -8.90 -7.83
N ASP A 400 -17.11 -9.04 -8.25
CA ASP A 400 -17.72 -10.34 -8.56
C ASP A 400 -16.96 -11.16 -9.61
N LYS A 401 -16.10 -10.51 -10.41
CA LYS A 401 -15.30 -11.15 -11.47
C LYS A 401 -13.95 -11.70 -10.99
N PHE A 402 -13.50 -11.34 -9.80
CA PHE A 402 -12.15 -11.67 -9.34
C PHE A 402 -12.03 -11.94 -7.83
N THR A 403 -13.05 -11.64 -7.03
CA THR A 403 -13.08 -12.00 -5.61
C THR A 403 -13.44 -13.47 -5.47
N LEU A 404 -12.54 -14.23 -4.84
CA LEU A 404 -12.76 -15.64 -4.56
C LEU A 404 -13.37 -15.85 -3.17
N TYR A 405 -14.23 -16.85 -3.09
CA TYR A 405 -14.84 -17.35 -1.87
C TYR A 405 -14.34 -18.78 -1.65
N PRO A 406 -13.22 -18.95 -0.93
CA PRO A 406 -12.68 -20.27 -0.63
C PRO A 406 -13.62 -21.04 0.30
N THR A 407 -13.66 -22.35 0.11
CA THR A 407 -14.41 -23.30 0.94
C THR A 407 -13.48 -23.98 1.94
N THR A 408 -14.08 -24.57 2.97
CA THR A 408 -13.35 -25.44 3.92
C THR A 408 -12.75 -26.70 3.29
N ASP A 409 -13.11 -27.02 2.05
CA ASP A 409 -12.56 -28.14 1.26
C ASP A 409 -11.48 -27.69 0.25
N GLY A 410 -11.04 -26.43 0.30
CA GLY A 410 -9.99 -25.91 -0.58
C GLY A 410 -10.44 -25.63 -2.03
N LYS A 411 -11.75 -25.58 -2.29
CA LYS A 411 -12.30 -25.09 -3.57
C LYS A 411 -12.53 -23.58 -3.51
N TYR A 412 -12.39 -22.90 -4.63
CA TYR A 412 -12.59 -21.46 -4.75
C TYR A 412 -13.69 -21.14 -5.75
N PHE A 413 -14.63 -20.30 -5.36
CA PHE A 413 -15.73 -19.86 -6.21
C PHE A 413 -15.71 -18.35 -6.42
N LEU A 414 -16.06 -17.89 -7.62
CA LEU A 414 -16.54 -16.51 -7.82
C LEU A 414 -17.96 -16.36 -7.27
N TRP A 415 -18.41 -15.12 -7.08
CA TRP A 415 -19.72 -14.85 -6.48
C TRP A 415 -20.89 -15.58 -7.18
N ASN A 416 -20.96 -15.51 -8.51
CA ASN A 416 -22.04 -16.15 -9.26
C ASN A 416 -21.96 -17.69 -9.20
N GLU A 417 -20.75 -18.24 -9.26
CA GLU A 417 -20.51 -19.69 -9.15
C GLU A 417 -20.93 -20.20 -7.77
N LEU A 418 -20.61 -19.44 -6.71
CA LEU A 418 -21.01 -19.73 -5.35
C LEU A 418 -22.54 -19.75 -5.25
N VAL A 419 -23.21 -18.67 -5.68
CA VAL A 419 -24.67 -18.55 -5.60
C VAL A 419 -25.35 -19.70 -6.34
N ASP A 420 -24.93 -20.01 -7.56
CA ASP A 420 -25.48 -21.11 -8.36
C ASP A 420 -25.30 -22.46 -7.67
N LYS A 421 -24.17 -22.65 -6.99
CA LYS A 421 -23.85 -23.87 -6.24
C LYS A 421 -24.71 -24.05 -4.99
N ILE A 422 -24.93 -22.99 -4.20
CA ILE A 422 -25.54 -23.11 -2.86
C ILE A 422 -27.04 -22.83 -2.84
N LYS A 423 -27.58 -22.06 -3.80
CA LYS A 423 -29.01 -21.73 -3.86
C LYS A 423 -29.96 -22.94 -3.79
N PRO A 424 -29.65 -24.10 -4.40
CA PRO A 424 -30.51 -25.28 -4.31
C PRO A 424 -30.63 -25.87 -2.90
N THR A 425 -29.59 -25.75 -2.06
CA THR A 425 -29.53 -26.42 -0.75
C THR A 425 -29.67 -25.43 0.41
N GLN A 426 -29.20 -24.20 0.27
CA GLN A 426 -29.04 -23.22 1.35
C GLN A 426 -30.02 -22.03 1.30
N ALA A 427 -31.12 -22.13 0.55
CA ALA A 427 -32.23 -21.19 0.68
C ALA A 427 -33.10 -21.57 1.90
N ASP A 428 -33.43 -20.62 2.77
CA ASP A 428 -34.37 -20.86 3.87
C ASP A 428 -35.83 -20.93 3.35
N LYS A 429 -36.77 -21.17 4.27
CA LYS A 429 -38.22 -21.24 3.98
C LYS A 429 -38.79 -19.96 3.32
N ASP A 430 -38.15 -18.81 3.53
CA ASP A 430 -38.56 -17.51 2.99
C ASP A 430 -37.83 -17.22 1.66
N ASN A 431 -37.15 -18.22 1.08
CA ASN A 431 -36.28 -18.15 -0.09
C ASN A 431 -35.06 -17.24 0.07
N LYS A 432 -34.67 -16.88 1.30
CA LYS A 432 -33.45 -16.12 1.56
C LYS A 432 -32.25 -17.04 1.50
N LEU A 433 -31.21 -16.65 0.76
CA LEU A 433 -29.99 -17.45 0.64
C LEU A 433 -29.10 -17.26 1.87
N VAL A 434 -28.84 -18.34 2.60
CA VAL A 434 -27.97 -18.34 3.76
C VAL A 434 -26.59 -18.88 3.40
N ILE A 435 -25.57 -18.03 3.47
CA ILE A 435 -24.19 -18.39 3.18
C ILE A 435 -23.51 -18.78 4.49
N LEU A 436 -23.16 -20.06 4.61
CA LEU A 436 -22.45 -20.57 5.78
C LEU A 436 -20.95 -20.34 5.62
N TYR A 437 -20.30 -19.93 6.71
CA TYR A 437 -18.85 -19.74 6.73
C TYR A 437 -18.22 -20.16 8.06
N ALA A 438 -16.91 -20.37 8.01
CA ALA A 438 -16.02 -20.59 9.14
C ALA A 438 -14.88 -19.56 9.07
N THR A 439 -14.36 -19.17 10.23
CA THR A 439 -13.17 -18.31 10.36
C THR A 439 -11.92 -19.13 10.69
N ASN A 440 -12.09 -20.35 11.17
CA ASN A 440 -11.02 -21.29 11.48
C ASN A 440 -11.52 -22.73 11.28
N ALA A 441 -10.93 -23.45 10.32
CA ALA A 441 -11.38 -24.79 9.97
C ALA A 441 -11.16 -25.83 11.08
N ASP A 442 -10.09 -25.67 11.89
CA ASP A 442 -9.74 -26.62 12.95
C ASP A 442 -10.59 -26.39 14.20
N GLU A 443 -10.72 -25.14 14.63
CA GLU A 443 -11.53 -24.78 15.81
C GLU A 443 -13.02 -25.04 15.60
N GLN A 444 -13.49 -24.99 14.35
CA GLN A 444 -14.91 -25.11 14.01
C GLN A 444 -15.25 -26.42 13.31
N HIS A 445 -14.32 -27.39 13.32
CA HIS A 445 -14.44 -28.64 12.56
C HIS A 445 -15.76 -29.38 12.77
N SER A 446 -16.23 -29.51 14.03
CA SER A 446 -17.49 -30.21 14.33
C SER A 446 -18.70 -29.57 13.67
N TYR A 447 -18.81 -28.24 13.69
CA TYR A 447 -19.93 -27.53 13.05
C TYR A 447 -19.83 -27.56 11.53
N ILE A 448 -18.61 -27.50 10.99
CA ILE A 448 -18.38 -27.66 9.56
C ILE A 448 -18.87 -29.05 9.13
N GLN A 449 -18.55 -30.09 9.89
CA GLN A 449 -19.02 -31.45 9.59
C GLN A 449 -20.54 -31.55 9.64
N SER A 450 -21.20 -30.99 10.67
CA SER A 450 -22.66 -30.97 10.77
C SER A 450 -23.33 -30.25 9.58
N ALA A 451 -22.73 -29.16 9.10
CA ALA A 451 -23.21 -28.49 7.89
C ALA A 451 -23.03 -29.35 6.62
N LYS A 452 -21.88 -30.03 6.49
CA LYS A 452 -21.59 -30.93 5.37
C LYS A 452 -22.51 -32.16 5.34
N ASP A 453 -22.85 -32.70 6.51
CA ASP A 453 -23.78 -33.84 6.64
C ASP A 453 -25.19 -33.49 6.14
N LYS A 454 -25.58 -32.20 6.22
CA LYS A 454 -26.81 -31.64 5.63
C LYS A 454 -26.67 -31.30 4.13
N GLY A 455 -25.49 -31.50 3.54
CA GLY A 455 -25.20 -31.17 2.14
C GLY A 455 -24.97 -29.67 1.90
N TYR A 456 -24.63 -28.91 2.94
CA TYR A 456 -24.30 -27.48 2.82
C TYR A 456 -22.82 -27.27 2.52
N GLU A 457 -22.55 -26.22 1.76
CA GLU A 457 -21.22 -25.70 1.46
C GLU A 457 -20.84 -24.66 2.53
N VAL A 458 -19.60 -24.74 3.02
CA VAL A 458 -19.08 -23.84 4.06
C VAL A 458 -17.87 -23.10 3.54
N LEU A 459 -17.94 -21.77 3.51
CA LEU A 459 -16.83 -20.90 3.16
C LEU A 459 -15.79 -20.81 4.27
N LEU A 460 -14.53 -20.56 3.94
CA LEU A 460 -13.47 -20.21 4.87
C LEU A 460 -13.17 -18.70 4.73
N LEU A 461 -13.73 -17.89 5.60
CA LEU A 461 -13.54 -16.43 5.63
C LEU A 461 -12.81 -16.06 6.93
N ASP A 462 -11.49 -15.95 6.84
CA ASP A 462 -10.53 -15.89 7.95
C ASP A 462 -9.76 -14.56 8.00
N SER A 463 -10.20 -13.56 7.26
CA SER A 463 -9.57 -12.24 7.22
C SER A 463 -9.94 -11.38 8.42
N PRO A 464 -9.03 -10.51 8.92
CA PRO A 464 -9.33 -9.59 10.02
C PRO A 464 -10.54 -8.67 9.74
N ILE A 465 -10.86 -8.41 8.48
CA ILE A 465 -11.96 -7.52 8.07
C ILE A 465 -13.19 -8.27 7.54
N THR A 466 -13.24 -9.60 7.67
CA THR A 466 -14.35 -10.44 7.18
C THR A 466 -15.73 -9.91 7.62
N SER A 467 -15.88 -9.47 8.87
CA SER A 467 -17.17 -8.97 9.39
C SER A 467 -17.65 -7.73 8.63
N HIS A 468 -16.74 -6.85 8.21
CA HIS A 468 -17.02 -5.66 7.38
C HIS A 468 -17.39 -6.05 5.95
N VAL A 469 -16.67 -7.02 5.36
CA VAL A 469 -16.97 -7.54 4.02
C VAL A 469 -18.36 -8.16 3.99
N ILE A 470 -18.69 -8.99 4.98
CA ILE A 470 -20.01 -9.61 5.09
C ILE A 470 -21.10 -8.54 5.20
N GLN A 471 -20.91 -7.52 6.06
CA GLN A 471 -21.88 -6.41 6.19
C GLN A 471 -22.10 -5.69 4.86
N LYS A 472 -21.01 -5.42 4.14
CA LYS A 472 -21.07 -4.80 2.81
C LYS A 472 -21.87 -5.68 1.84
N LEU A 473 -21.61 -6.98 1.79
CA LEU A 473 -22.33 -7.91 0.92
C LEU A 473 -23.81 -8.00 1.27
N GLU A 474 -24.17 -8.14 2.55
CA GLU A 474 -25.57 -8.21 3.00
C GLU A 474 -26.37 -6.93 2.71
N THR A 475 -25.69 -5.78 2.64
CA THR A 475 -26.32 -4.49 2.36
C THR A 475 -26.44 -4.22 0.85
N THR A 476 -25.56 -4.79 0.03
CA THR A 476 -25.48 -4.53 -1.41
C THR A 476 -26.11 -5.62 -2.27
N LYS A 477 -26.18 -6.85 -1.77
CA LYS A 477 -26.75 -8.00 -2.46
C LYS A 477 -28.14 -8.29 -1.88
N GLU A 478 -29.11 -8.52 -2.76
CA GLU A 478 -30.48 -8.76 -2.34
C GLU A 478 -30.68 -10.17 -1.79
N ASN A 479 -31.51 -10.28 -0.75
CA ASN A 479 -32.04 -11.54 -0.24
C ASN A 479 -30.99 -12.59 0.17
N ILE A 480 -29.89 -12.12 0.76
CA ILE A 480 -28.85 -12.98 1.34
C ILE A 480 -28.68 -12.71 2.84
N SER A 481 -28.10 -13.67 3.55
CA SER A 481 -27.46 -13.46 4.86
C SER A 481 -26.30 -14.41 5.03
N PHE A 482 -25.35 -14.02 5.88
CA PHE A 482 -24.26 -14.89 6.30
C PHE A 482 -24.49 -15.37 7.72
N ALA A 483 -24.08 -16.61 7.97
CA ALA A 483 -24.07 -17.15 9.32
C ALA A 483 -22.82 -18.00 9.52
N ARG A 484 -22.07 -17.76 10.59
CA ARG A 484 -20.95 -18.64 10.92
C ARG A 484 -21.49 -19.97 11.42
N VAL A 485 -20.79 -21.06 11.13
CA VAL A 485 -21.24 -22.42 11.44
C VAL A 485 -21.48 -22.69 12.93
N ASP A 486 -20.86 -21.91 13.81
CA ASP A 486 -21.02 -21.98 15.27
C ASP A 486 -21.96 -20.89 15.83
N ALA A 487 -22.65 -20.14 14.97
CA ALA A 487 -23.49 -19.03 15.40
C ALA A 487 -24.80 -19.47 16.07
N ASP A 488 -25.28 -20.66 15.68
CA ASP A 488 -26.50 -21.30 16.14
C ASP A 488 -26.42 -22.80 15.76
N HIS A 489 -27.39 -23.61 16.20
CA HIS A 489 -27.53 -24.97 15.72
C HIS A 489 -27.81 -25.01 14.21
N ILE A 490 -27.32 -26.03 13.51
CA ILE A 490 -27.38 -26.10 12.04
C ILE A 490 -28.80 -26.01 11.47
N ASN A 491 -29.79 -26.55 12.19
CA ASN A 491 -31.20 -26.48 11.80
C ASN A 491 -31.79 -25.05 11.90
N ASN A 492 -31.19 -24.18 12.72
CA ASN A 492 -31.61 -22.79 12.89
C ASN A 492 -30.83 -21.83 11.99
N LEU A 493 -29.60 -22.19 11.62
CA LEU A 493 -28.81 -21.42 10.67
C LEU A 493 -29.54 -21.32 9.31
N ILE A 494 -30.11 -22.43 8.85
CA ILE A 494 -30.96 -22.46 7.64
C ILE A 494 -32.30 -23.10 7.99
N LYS A 495 -33.28 -22.26 8.33
CA LYS A 495 -34.61 -22.72 8.74
C LYS A 495 -35.37 -23.27 7.54
N LYS A 496 -35.59 -24.58 7.54
CA LYS A 496 -36.48 -25.30 6.63
C LYS A 496 -37.82 -25.56 7.31
N ASP A 497 -38.90 -25.72 6.53
CA ASP A 497 -40.21 -26.13 7.05
C ASP A 497 -40.22 -27.64 7.37
N GLU A 498 -39.35 -28.08 8.27
CA GLU A 498 -39.31 -29.44 8.79
C GLU A 498 -39.82 -29.43 10.25
N PRO A 499 -40.99 -30.03 10.53
CA PRO A 499 -41.48 -30.09 11.90
C PRO A 499 -40.68 -31.12 12.70
N VAL A 500 -39.85 -30.64 13.64
CA VAL A 500 -39.27 -31.52 14.67
C VAL A 500 -40.30 -31.74 15.77
N ILE A 501 -40.66 -33.00 16.00
CA ILE A 501 -41.64 -33.37 17.03
C ILE A 501 -40.93 -33.36 18.38
N SER A 502 -41.40 -32.50 19.30
CA SER A 502 -40.93 -32.47 20.69
C SER A 502 -41.28 -33.77 21.43
N LYS A 503 -40.31 -34.38 22.10
CA LYS A 503 -40.52 -35.49 23.04
C LYS A 503 -40.99 -35.03 24.42
N LEU A 504 -40.75 -33.76 24.75
CA LEU A 504 -41.10 -33.16 26.05
C LEU A 504 -42.30 -32.22 25.90
N ASN A 505 -43.13 -32.14 26.94
CA ASN A 505 -44.16 -31.11 27.05
C ASN A 505 -43.60 -29.78 27.58
N GLU A 506 -44.38 -28.70 27.50
CA GLU A 506 -43.92 -27.35 27.91
C GLU A 506 -43.49 -27.28 29.38
N THR A 507 -44.19 -27.98 30.29
CA THR A 507 -43.83 -28.00 31.71
C THR A 507 -42.51 -28.73 31.96
N GLU A 508 -42.26 -29.82 31.24
CA GLU A 508 -40.99 -30.55 31.28
C GLU A 508 -39.84 -29.70 30.73
N LYS A 509 -40.09 -28.96 29.64
CA LYS A 509 -39.11 -28.00 29.08
C LYS A 509 -38.78 -26.90 30.08
N GLU A 510 -39.77 -26.25 30.68
CA GLU A 510 -39.53 -25.22 31.71
C GLU A 510 -38.73 -25.77 32.89
N SER A 511 -39.05 -26.98 33.35
CA SER A 511 -38.30 -27.65 34.43
C SER A 511 -36.86 -27.96 34.03
N LEU A 512 -36.63 -28.51 32.84
CA LEU A 512 -35.30 -28.79 32.32
C LEU A 512 -34.46 -27.52 32.24
N LYS A 513 -35.01 -26.46 31.63
CA LYS A 513 -34.32 -25.17 31.51
C LYS A 513 -33.90 -24.64 32.87
N LYS A 514 -34.81 -24.64 33.84
CA LYS A 514 -34.52 -24.20 35.21
C LYS A 514 -33.41 -25.03 35.87
N ASN A 515 -33.48 -26.36 35.77
CA ASN A 515 -32.44 -27.24 36.33
C ASN A 515 -31.06 -26.94 35.74
N VAL A 516 -30.99 -26.67 34.42
CA VAL A 516 -29.74 -26.32 33.74
C VAL A 516 -29.23 -24.95 34.16
N GLU A 517 -30.09 -23.93 34.21
CA GLU A 517 -29.73 -22.57 34.65
C GLU A 517 -29.21 -22.54 36.09
N GLU A 518 -29.86 -23.28 37.00
CA GLU A 518 -29.44 -23.43 38.39
C GLU A 518 -28.09 -24.15 38.51
N ALA A 519 -27.83 -25.19 37.72
CA ALA A 519 -26.57 -25.94 37.84
C ALA A 519 -25.33 -25.20 37.28
N ILE A 520 -25.51 -24.29 36.31
CA ILE A 520 -24.38 -23.66 35.59
C ILE A 520 -23.83 -22.44 36.32
N HIS A 521 -24.70 -21.61 36.90
CA HIS A 521 -24.34 -20.40 37.64
C HIS A 521 -23.29 -19.47 36.96
N ASP A 522 -23.24 -19.45 35.62
CA ASP A 522 -22.30 -18.64 34.84
C ASP A 522 -23.08 -17.71 33.91
N SER A 523 -23.00 -16.40 34.20
CA SER A 523 -23.75 -15.37 33.48
C SER A 523 -23.32 -15.18 32.03
N LYS A 524 -22.25 -15.87 31.57
CA LYS A 524 -21.84 -15.88 30.16
C LYS A 524 -22.72 -16.78 29.29
N PHE A 525 -23.41 -17.76 29.87
CA PHE A 525 -24.23 -18.72 29.12
C PHE A 525 -25.71 -18.38 29.21
N THR A 526 -26.37 -18.28 28.05
CA THR A 526 -27.83 -18.21 27.95
C THR A 526 -28.36 -19.58 27.56
N VAL A 527 -29.19 -20.21 28.40
CA VAL A 527 -29.74 -21.54 28.15
C VAL A 527 -30.91 -21.46 27.16
N GLN A 528 -30.82 -22.21 26.08
CA GLN A 528 -31.84 -22.34 25.05
C GLN A 528 -32.21 -23.81 24.88
N LEU A 529 -33.51 -24.12 24.92
CA LEU A 529 -34.00 -25.47 24.67
C LEU A 529 -34.41 -25.59 23.22
N GLU A 530 -33.96 -26.65 22.57
CA GLU A 530 -34.29 -26.93 21.18
C GLU A 530 -34.70 -28.38 21.00
N ASP A 531 -35.73 -28.57 20.18
CA ASP A 531 -36.18 -29.88 19.74
C ASP A 531 -35.31 -30.29 18.55
N LEU A 532 -34.23 -31.03 18.82
CA LEU A 532 -33.26 -31.51 17.82
C LEU A 532 -33.42 -33.00 17.55
N ASP A 533 -32.60 -33.59 16.66
CA ASP A 533 -32.57 -35.04 16.52
C ASP A 533 -32.03 -35.67 17.81
N SER A 534 -32.56 -36.84 18.21
CA SER A 534 -32.07 -37.52 19.41
C SER A 534 -30.62 -37.99 19.29
N SER A 535 -30.08 -38.13 18.07
CA SER A 535 -28.65 -38.42 17.87
C SER A 535 -27.75 -37.19 18.00
N ASP A 536 -28.31 -35.97 17.96
CA ASP A 536 -27.53 -34.74 18.08
C ASP A 536 -26.99 -34.59 19.51
N ALA A 537 -25.87 -33.86 19.64
CA ALA A 537 -25.21 -33.63 20.92
C ALA A 537 -26.20 -33.07 21.95
N PRO A 538 -26.25 -33.62 23.19
CA PRO A 538 -27.19 -33.14 24.20
C PRO A 538 -27.02 -31.66 24.52
N PHE A 539 -25.77 -31.20 24.59
CA PHE A 539 -25.38 -29.85 24.96
C PHE A 539 -24.42 -29.33 23.88
N THR A 540 -24.77 -28.20 23.28
CA THR A 540 -23.95 -27.52 22.26
C THR A 540 -23.79 -26.06 22.66
N ILE A 541 -22.57 -25.53 22.56
CA ILE A 541 -22.32 -24.10 22.78
C ILE A 541 -22.31 -23.40 21.43
N THR A 542 -23.02 -22.29 21.30
CA THR A 542 -23.01 -21.47 20.08
C THR A 542 -22.74 -20.01 20.42
N GLN A 543 -22.25 -19.24 19.46
CA GLN A 543 -21.84 -17.86 19.66
C GLN A 543 -22.66 -16.90 18.77
N PRO A 544 -23.60 -16.12 19.33
CA PRO A 544 -24.51 -15.29 18.53
C PRO A 544 -23.80 -14.40 17.51
N GLU A 545 -24.18 -14.56 16.23
CA GLU A 545 -23.56 -13.89 15.06
C GLU A 545 -23.45 -12.36 15.25
N PHE A 546 -24.56 -11.73 15.63
CA PHE A 546 -24.66 -10.26 15.74
C PHE A 546 -23.69 -9.69 16.77
N MET A 547 -23.68 -10.24 17.99
CA MET A 547 -22.83 -9.75 19.07
C MET A 547 -21.35 -9.97 18.76
N ARG A 548 -21.02 -11.11 18.14
CA ARG A 548 -19.66 -11.41 17.70
C ARG A 548 -19.18 -10.44 16.62
N ARG A 549 -19.93 -10.25 15.54
CA ARG A 549 -19.56 -9.32 14.46
C ARG A 549 -19.44 -7.88 14.97
N MET A 550 -20.32 -7.45 15.87
CA MET A 550 -20.22 -6.14 16.52
C MET A 550 -18.90 -5.98 17.31
N LYS A 551 -18.48 -7.02 18.06
CA LYS A 551 -17.21 -7.02 18.80
C LYS A 551 -16.00 -6.98 17.85
N GLU A 552 -16.01 -7.79 16.79
CA GLU A 552 -14.94 -7.82 15.75
C GLU A 552 -14.81 -6.47 15.03
N MET A 553 -15.93 -5.87 14.62
CA MET A 553 -15.97 -4.56 13.98
C MET A 553 -15.47 -3.44 14.90
N GLN A 554 -15.82 -3.49 16.19
CA GLN A 554 -15.33 -2.53 17.18
C GLN A 554 -13.80 -2.63 17.36
N ALA A 555 -13.25 -3.84 17.33
CA ALA A 555 -11.82 -4.07 17.46
C ALA A 555 -11.01 -3.54 16.27
N THR A 556 -11.59 -3.59 15.07
CA THR A 556 -10.92 -3.22 13.81
C THR A 556 -11.20 -1.77 13.37
N GLY A 557 -12.26 -1.14 13.85
CA GLY A 557 -12.71 0.21 13.47
C GLY A 557 -12.01 1.41 14.15
N GLY A 558 -10.85 1.23 14.78
CA GLY A 558 -10.03 2.35 15.27
C GLY A 558 -10.48 3.02 16.58
N GLY A 559 -11.28 2.34 17.39
CA GLY A 559 -11.68 2.81 18.73
C GLY A 559 -13.19 2.90 18.89
N GLY A 560 -13.71 2.25 19.93
CA GLY A 560 -15.14 2.14 20.19
C GLY A 560 -15.86 3.48 20.16
N MET A 561 -16.61 3.72 19.09
CA MET A 561 -17.52 4.86 18.90
C MET A 561 -18.56 5.03 20.02
N PHE A 562 -18.61 4.10 20.99
CA PHE A 562 -19.49 4.15 22.15
C PHE A 562 -18.80 4.26 23.51
N GLY A 563 -17.46 4.24 23.61
CA GLY A 563 -16.77 4.26 24.92
C GLY A 563 -17.19 3.12 25.88
N MET A 564 -17.99 2.17 25.38
CA MET A 564 -18.41 0.98 26.09
C MET A 564 -17.19 0.07 26.16
N GLY A 565 -16.74 -0.23 27.38
CA GLY A 565 -15.77 -1.31 27.62
C GLY A 565 -16.19 -2.56 26.84
N GLY A 566 -15.20 -3.33 26.36
CA GLY A 566 -15.43 -4.44 25.43
C GLY A 566 -16.64 -5.29 25.82
N PHE A 567 -17.49 -5.60 24.83
CA PHE A 567 -18.68 -6.41 25.05
C PHE A 567 -18.32 -7.72 25.77
N PRO A 568 -19.05 -8.09 26.84
CA PRO A 568 -18.80 -9.34 27.55
C PRO A 568 -18.96 -10.52 26.59
N GLU A 569 -18.19 -11.59 26.82
CA GLU A 569 -18.40 -12.83 26.09
C GLU A 569 -19.74 -13.42 26.47
N MET A 570 -20.58 -13.67 25.46
CA MET A 570 -21.87 -14.33 25.62
C MET A 570 -21.92 -15.53 24.68
N TYR A 571 -22.40 -16.64 25.23
CA TYR A 571 -22.59 -17.90 24.55
C TYR A 571 -24.03 -18.36 24.76
N ASN A 572 -24.62 -19.01 23.76
CA ASN A 572 -25.83 -19.78 23.97
C ASN A 572 -25.43 -21.21 24.32
N LEU A 573 -26.04 -21.77 25.36
CA LEU A 573 -26.02 -23.20 25.61
C LEU A 573 -27.31 -23.80 25.06
N VAL A 574 -27.22 -24.41 23.89
CA VAL A 574 -28.30 -25.15 23.25
C VAL A 574 -28.40 -26.52 23.89
N VAL A 575 -29.54 -26.82 24.49
CA VAL A 575 -29.85 -28.09 25.13
C VAL A 575 -30.90 -28.81 24.28
N ASN A 576 -30.51 -29.99 23.78
CA ASN A 576 -31.38 -30.85 22.99
C ASN A 576 -32.45 -31.49 23.89
N SER A 577 -33.68 -31.00 23.82
CA SER A 577 -34.84 -31.48 24.58
C SER A 577 -35.17 -32.95 24.28
N ASN A 578 -34.82 -33.41 23.08
CA ASN A 578 -35.07 -34.76 22.59
C ASN A 578 -33.97 -35.77 22.93
N SER A 579 -32.87 -35.32 23.57
CA SER A 579 -31.78 -36.21 23.96
C SER A 579 -32.17 -37.14 25.11
N GLU A 580 -31.53 -38.31 25.18
CA GLU A 580 -31.71 -39.22 26.31
C GLU A 580 -31.22 -38.57 27.62
N LEU A 581 -30.17 -37.76 27.56
CA LEU A 581 -29.65 -37.03 28.71
C LEU A 581 -30.68 -36.05 29.28
N SER A 582 -31.40 -35.31 28.45
CA SER A 582 -32.47 -34.40 28.91
C SER A 582 -33.56 -35.15 29.69
N ASN A 583 -33.95 -36.33 29.21
CA ASN A 583 -34.88 -37.21 29.93
C ASN A 583 -34.29 -37.74 31.25
N GLN A 584 -33.00 -38.08 31.27
CA GLN A 584 -32.29 -38.54 32.47
C GLN A 584 -32.21 -37.43 33.53
N ILE A 585 -31.90 -36.20 33.12
CA ILE A 585 -31.86 -35.03 34.00
C ILE A 585 -33.23 -34.79 34.66
N LEU A 586 -34.32 -34.91 33.90
CA LEU A 586 -35.67 -34.74 34.43
C LEU A 586 -36.09 -35.85 35.41
N LYS A 587 -35.66 -37.10 35.17
CA LYS A 587 -35.97 -38.26 36.03
C LYS A 587 -35.10 -38.35 37.28
N THR A 588 -33.95 -37.68 37.32
CA THR A 588 -33.03 -37.73 38.46
C THR A 588 -33.58 -36.86 39.60
N GLU A 589 -33.94 -37.48 40.72
CA GLU A 589 -34.46 -36.77 41.90
C GLU A 589 -33.35 -36.18 42.78
N ASN A 590 -32.15 -36.79 42.79
CA ASN A 590 -31.02 -36.31 43.57
C ASN A 590 -30.39 -35.06 42.92
N THR A 591 -30.38 -33.94 43.66
CA THR A 591 -29.84 -32.66 43.19
C THR A 591 -28.35 -32.72 42.85
N GLU A 592 -27.51 -33.35 43.68
CA GLU A 592 -26.06 -33.43 43.44
C GLU A 592 -25.73 -34.29 42.20
N GLU A 593 -26.46 -35.39 42.01
CA GLU A 593 -26.30 -36.25 40.83
C GLU A 593 -26.75 -35.52 39.56
N LYS A 594 -27.86 -34.78 39.63
CA LYS A 594 -28.38 -33.97 38.53
C LYS A 594 -27.40 -32.86 38.12
N GLU A 595 -26.90 -32.10 39.09
CA GLU A 595 -25.88 -31.07 38.86
C GLU A 595 -24.59 -31.66 38.27
N SER A 596 -24.17 -32.84 38.75
CA SER A 596 -23.00 -33.52 38.19
C SER A 596 -23.19 -33.93 36.73
N LEU A 597 -24.38 -34.41 36.33
CA LEU A 597 -24.71 -34.75 34.94
C LEU A 597 -24.68 -33.51 34.04
N ILE A 598 -25.33 -32.43 34.45
CA ILE A 598 -25.38 -31.16 33.72
C ILE A 598 -23.97 -30.57 33.56
N LYS A 599 -23.19 -30.55 34.64
CA LYS A 599 -21.82 -30.02 34.62
C LYS A 599 -20.92 -30.84 33.71
N TYR A 600 -21.03 -32.16 33.73
CA TYR A 600 -20.25 -33.01 32.84
C TYR A 600 -20.60 -32.78 31.36
N ALA A 601 -21.88 -32.64 31.05
CA ALA A 601 -22.33 -32.31 29.69
C ALA A 601 -21.86 -30.92 29.25
N LEU A 602 -21.91 -29.92 30.14
CA LEU A 602 -21.37 -28.59 29.86
C LEU A 602 -19.86 -28.62 29.65
N ASP A 603 -19.09 -29.37 30.44
CA ASP A 603 -17.65 -29.47 30.28
C ASP A 603 -17.28 -30.12 28.94
N LEU A 604 -18.02 -31.15 28.51
CA LEU A 604 -17.86 -31.74 27.18
C LEU A 604 -18.16 -30.71 26.08
N ALA A 605 -19.23 -29.93 26.22
CA ALA A 605 -19.55 -28.86 25.27
C ALA A 605 -18.45 -27.78 25.24
N LYS A 606 -17.94 -27.36 26.41
CA LYS A 606 -16.83 -26.40 26.53
C LYS A 606 -15.54 -26.96 25.93
N LEU A 607 -15.26 -28.25 26.11
CA LEU A 607 -14.09 -28.92 25.55
C LEU A 607 -14.15 -28.90 24.02
N SER A 608 -15.32 -29.17 23.44
CA SER A 608 -15.54 -29.15 21.99
C SER A 608 -15.26 -27.78 21.36
N GLN A 609 -15.44 -26.71 22.14
CA GLN A 609 -15.23 -25.31 21.72
C GLN A 609 -13.89 -24.73 22.18
N ASN A 610 -12.99 -25.57 22.70
CA ASN A 610 -11.73 -25.10 23.29
C ASN A 610 -11.93 -24.00 24.37
N LEU A 611 -13.09 -24.00 25.05
CA LEU A 611 -13.43 -23.08 26.13
C LEU A 611 -13.05 -23.65 27.51
N LEU A 612 -12.82 -24.97 27.60
CA LEU A 612 -12.44 -25.63 28.83
C LEU A 612 -10.93 -25.47 29.07
N LYS A 613 -10.55 -24.53 29.94
CA LYS A 613 -9.14 -24.18 30.21
C LYS A 613 -8.83 -24.14 31.72
N GLY A 614 -7.54 -24.21 32.05
CA GLY A 614 -7.04 -24.00 33.41
C GLY A 614 -7.57 -25.01 34.43
N LYS A 615 -8.11 -24.51 35.54
CA LYS A 615 -8.62 -25.35 36.64
C LYS A 615 -9.78 -26.23 36.18
N ASP A 616 -10.72 -25.70 35.39
CA ASP A 616 -11.90 -26.44 34.97
C ASP A 616 -11.54 -27.65 34.11
N LEU A 617 -10.53 -27.52 33.24
CA LEU A 617 -9.98 -28.63 32.46
C LEU A 617 -9.32 -29.69 33.35
N THR A 618 -8.55 -29.24 34.35
CA THR A 618 -7.89 -30.15 35.30
C THR A 618 -8.93 -30.95 36.09
N ASP A 619 -9.96 -30.26 36.60
CA ASP A 619 -11.03 -30.86 37.37
C ASP A 619 -11.87 -31.82 36.52
N PHE A 620 -12.12 -31.50 35.24
CA PHE A 620 -12.80 -32.37 34.28
C PHE A 620 -12.01 -33.67 34.04
N ILE A 621 -10.72 -33.58 33.72
CA ILE A 621 -9.86 -34.75 33.49
C ILE A 621 -9.84 -35.67 34.72
N GLN A 622 -9.70 -35.10 35.92
CA GLN A 622 -9.73 -35.87 37.16
C GLN A 622 -11.07 -36.58 37.39
N ARG A 623 -12.20 -35.90 37.09
CA ARG A 623 -13.53 -36.52 37.17
C ARG A 623 -13.69 -37.64 36.17
N SER A 624 -13.24 -37.45 34.92
CA SER A 624 -13.32 -38.47 33.87
C SER A 624 -12.51 -39.72 34.22
N TYR A 625 -11.31 -39.59 34.77
CA TYR A 625 -10.54 -40.75 35.25
C TYR A 625 -11.27 -41.51 36.37
N LYS A 626 -11.84 -40.79 37.34
CA LYS A 626 -12.63 -41.42 38.41
C LYS A 626 -13.88 -42.14 37.90
N GLN A 627 -14.46 -41.70 36.78
CA GLN A 627 -15.59 -42.39 36.16
C GLN A 627 -15.17 -43.65 35.41
N LEU A 628 -13.97 -43.67 34.81
CA LEU A 628 -13.43 -44.89 34.17
C LEU A 628 -13.04 -45.99 35.17
N GLU A 629 -12.81 -45.63 36.44
CA GLU A 629 -12.53 -46.56 37.53
C GLU A 629 -13.79 -47.17 38.18
N LYS A 630 -14.99 -46.69 37.82
CA LYS A 630 -16.29 -47.22 38.26
C LYS A 630 -16.88 -48.15 37.23
#